data_AF-W2SYE0-F1
#
_entry.id   AF-W2SYE0-F1
#
_cell.length_a   1.000
_cell.length_b   1.000
_cell.length_c   1.000
_cell.angle_alpha   90.00
_cell.angle_beta   90.00
_cell.angle_gamma   90.00
#
_symmetry.space_group_name_H-M   'P 1'
#
loop_
_entity.id
_entity.type
_entity.pdbx_description
1 polymer ?
#
loop_
_entity_poly.entity_id
_entity_poly.type
_entity_poly.pdbx_seq_one_letter_code
_entity_poly.pdbx_strand_id
1 'polypeptide(L)'
;MRATALLVLVFCFTLTNAEKRKKPLCEMCEDVIEKLDRVLEKGEHMERALKKYCENDCPDFLKQYCEKLDNALKYIIEKLKIHDTPEKICTDIHFCVV
;
A
#
# COMPACT_ATOMS: atom_id res chain seq x y z
N MET A 1 -46.84 -9.47 22.78
CA MET A 1 -46.11 -8.18 22.72
C MET A 1 -44.63 -8.30 23.07
N ARG A 2 -44.19 -9.18 23.99
CA ARG A 2 -42.76 -9.35 24.35
C ARG A 2 -41.96 -10.20 23.34
N ALA A 3 -42.56 -11.23 22.75
CA ALA A 3 -41.91 -12.10 21.77
C ALA A 3 -41.62 -11.40 20.43
N THR A 4 -42.47 -10.47 20.01
CA THR A 4 -42.29 -9.67 18.80
C THR A 4 -41.13 -8.68 18.91
N ALA A 5 -40.90 -8.10 20.08
CA ALA A 5 -39.76 -7.19 20.32
C ALA A 5 -38.41 -7.93 20.27
N LEU A 6 -38.36 -9.17 20.78
CA LEU A 6 -37.15 -10.00 20.74
C LEU A 6 -36.81 -10.46 19.32
N LEU A 7 -37.83 -10.81 18.52
CA LEU A 7 -37.63 -11.17 17.10
C LEU A 7 -37.12 -9.99 16.26
N VAL A 8 -37.63 -8.77 16.49
CA VAL A 8 -37.16 -7.56 15.78
C VAL A 8 -35.72 -7.20 16.15
N LEU A 9 -35.34 -7.31 17.43
CA LEU A 9 -33.96 -7.03 17.87
C LEU A 9 -32.96 -8.03 17.29
N VAL A 10 -33.31 -9.32 17.23
CA VAL A 10 -32.46 -10.35 16.63
C VAL A 10 -32.35 -10.15 15.11
N PHE A 11 -33.44 -9.81 14.43
CA PHE A 11 -33.45 -9.56 12.98
C PHE A 11 -32.64 -8.30 12.60
N CYS A 12 -32.71 -7.24 13.42
CA CYS A 12 -31.88 -6.04 13.27
C CYS A 12 -30.39 -6.35 13.47
N PHE A 13 -30.03 -7.14 14.49
CA PHE A 13 -28.62 -7.49 14.76
C PHE A 13 -28.00 -8.34 13.65
N THR A 14 -28.78 -9.18 12.95
CA THR A 14 -28.27 -10.00 11.85
C THR A 14 -28.04 -9.23 10.56
N LEU A 15 -28.78 -8.14 10.32
CA LEU A 15 -28.66 -7.33 9.10
C LEU A 15 -27.53 -6.29 9.15
N THR A 16 -27.02 -5.94 10.34
CA THR A 16 -25.99 -4.88 10.50
C THR A 16 -24.54 -5.34 10.29
N ASN A 17 -24.30 -6.64 10.09
CA ASN A 17 -22.94 -7.20 10.09
C ASN A 17 -22.32 -7.39 8.69
N ALA A 18 -23.03 -7.08 7.61
CA ALA A 18 -22.47 -7.12 6.26
C ALA A 18 -21.59 -5.90 5.92
N GLU A 19 -21.84 -4.75 6.56
CA GLU A 19 -21.13 -3.48 6.31
C GLU A 19 -19.86 -3.33 7.16
N LYS A 20 -19.88 -3.80 8.41
CA LYS A 20 -18.73 -3.71 9.33
C LYS A 20 -17.59 -4.69 9.07
N ARG A 21 -17.75 -5.63 8.13
CA ARG A 21 -16.67 -6.56 7.74
C ARG A 21 -15.86 -6.06 6.55
N LYS A 22 -16.42 -5.19 5.72
CA LYS A 22 -15.72 -4.53 4.61
C LYS A 22 -14.80 -3.42 5.11
N LYS A 23 -15.25 -2.68 6.12
CA LYS A 23 -14.50 -1.55 6.70
C LYS A 23 -13.12 -1.91 7.29
N PRO A 24 -12.96 -3.00 8.07
CA PRO A 24 -11.66 -3.40 8.61
C PRO A 24 -10.67 -3.87 7.54
N LEU A 25 -11.15 -4.46 6.43
CA LEU A 25 -10.30 -4.88 5.32
C LEU A 25 -9.83 -3.68 4.50
N CYS A 26 -10.71 -2.69 4.31
CA CYS A 26 -10.38 -1.41 3.70
C CYS A 26 -9.34 -0.65 4.54
N GLU A 27 -9.58 -0.47 5.83
CA GLU A 27 -8.64 0.18 6.77
C GLU A 27 -7.28 -0.54 6.80
N MET A 28 -7.25 -1.87 6.83
CA MET A 28 -6.01 -2.64 6.78
C MET A 28 -5.24 -2.46 5.47
N CYS A 29 -5.95 -2.39 4.34
CA CYS A 29 -5.34 -2.14 3.04
C CYS A 29 -4.73 -0.72 3.00
N GLU A 30 -5.50 0.28 3.41
CA GLU A 30 -5.07 1.68 3.43
C GLU A 30 -3.84 1.87 4.31
N ASP A 31 -3.82 1.28 5.51
CA ASP A 31 -2.66 1.30 6.41
C ASP A 31 -1.39 0.69 5.78
N VAL A 32 -1.54 -0.39 5.02
CA VAL A 32 -0.43 -1.05 4.32
C VAL A 32 0.07 -0.16 3.18
N ILE A 33 -0.83 0.40 2.39
CA ILE A 33 -0.49 1.30 1.29
C ILE A 33 0.19 2.56 1.82
N GLU A 34 -0.32 3.17 2.90
CA GLU A 34 0.33 4.32 3.53
C GLU A 34 1.72 3.99 4.10
N LYS A 35 1.91 2.81 4.68
CA LYS A 35 3.24 2.38 5.15
C LYS A 35 4.20 2.22 3.98
N LEU A 36 3.74 1.66 2.86
CA LEU A 36 4.53 1.52 1.66
C LEU A 36 4.87 2.90 1.08
N ASP A 37 3.93 3.84 1.03
CA ASP A 37 4.13 5.21 0.55
C ASP A 37 5.17 5.97 1.40
N ARG A 38 5.10 5.87 2.73
CA ARG A 38 6.10 6.43 3.66
C ARG A 38 7.50 5.80 3.51
N VAL A 39 7.58 4.53 3.12
CA VAL A 39 8.86 3.86 2.83
C VAL A 39 9.37 4.24 1.44
N LEU A 40 8.48 4.53 0.50
CA LEU A 40 8.82 4.95 -0.87
C LEU A 40 9.23 6.42 -0.97
N GLU A 41 8.72 7.32 -0.12
CA GLU A 41 9.31 8.64 0.09
C GLU A 41 10.79 8.54 0.52
N LYS A 42 11.15 7.50 1.29
CA LYS A 42 12.55 7.16 1.60
C LYS A 42 13.26 6.44 0.44
N GLY A 43 12.52 5.88 -0.51
CA GLY A 43 13.03 5.24 -1.73
C GLY A 43 13.75 6.20 -2.65
N GLU A 44 13.28 7.45 -2.80
CA GLU A 44 14.04 8.48 -3.54
C GLU A 44 15.38 8.82 -2.88
N HIS A 45 15.45 8.77 -1.54
CA HIS A 45 16.72 8.93 -0.83
C HIS A 45 17.65 7.74 -1.07
N MET A 46 17.08 6.54 -1.20
CA MET A 46 17.82 5.32 -1.50
C MET A 46 18.38 5.33 -2.94
N GLU A 47 17.59 5.78 -3.92
CA GLU A 47 18.03 5.98 -5.31
C GLU A 47 19.17 7.01 -5.38
N ARG A 48 19.00 8.18 -4.76
CA ARG A 48 20.05 9.22 -4.74
C ARG A 48 21.33 8.74 -4.06
N ALA A 49 21.21 8.00 -2.96
CA ALA A 49 22.36 7.46 -2.24
C ALA A 49 23.09 6.39 -3.06
N LEU A 50 22.35 5.48 -3.69
CA LEU A 50 22.92 4.43 -4.54
C LEU A 50 23.59 5.02 -5.78
N LYS A 51 22.95 5.96 -6.46
CA LYS A 51 23.53 6.69 -7.59
C LYS A 51 24.85 7.34 -7.19
N LYS A 52 24.86 8.09 -6.08
CA LYS A 52 26.07 8.77 -5.59
C LYS A 52 27.19 7.80 -5.27
N TYR A 53 26.87 6.67 -4.65
CA TYR A 53 27.82 5.60 -4.38
C TYR A 53 28.38 5.00 -5.68
N CYS A 54 27.53 4.68 -6.66
CA CYS A 54 27.95 4.13 -7.96
C CYS A 54 28.87 5.09 -8.74
N GLU A 55 28.66 6.40 -8.62
CA GLU A 55 29.45 7.42 -9.32
C GLU A 55 30.80 7.70 -8.65
N ASN A 56 30.86 7.72 -7.30
CA ASN A 56 31.99 8.29 -6.56
C ASN A 56 32.78 7.29 -5.71
N ASP A 57 32.12 6.27 -5.17
CA ASP A 57 32.67 5.39 -4.13
C ASP A 57 32.81 3.93 -4.60
N CYS A 58 32.18 3.59 -5.73
CA CYS A 58 32.20 2.25 -6.29
C CYS A 58 33.52 1.95 -7.02
N PRO A 59 34.24 0.87 -6.66
CA PRO A 59 35.44 0.44 -7.37
C PRO A 59 35.17 0.14 -8.86
N ASP A 60 36.12 0.47 -9.74
CA ASP A 60 35.91 0.40 -11.19
C ASP A 60 35.45 -0.97 -11.70
N PHE A 61 35.96 -2.07 -11.12
CA PHE A 61 35.57 -3.43 -11.50
C PHE A 61 34.11 -3.79 -11.16
N LEU A 62 33.47 -3.05 -10.25
CA LEU A 62 32.08 -3.23 -9.84
C LEU A 62 31.11 -2.24 -10.49
N LYS A 63 31.63 -1.24 -11.21
CA LYS A 63 30.85 -0.12 -11.74
C LYS A 63 29.69 -0.57 -12.63
N GLN A 64 29.94 -1.53 -13.51
CA GLN A 64 28.91 -2.12 -14.37
C GLN A 64 27.78 -2.82 -13.59
N TYR A 65 28.09 -3.44 -12.46
CA TYR A 65 27.09 -4.10 -11.61
C TYR A 65 26.30 -3.07 -10.79
N CYS A 66 26.97 -2.00 -10.34
CA CYS A 66 26.35 -0.89 -9.62
C CYS A 66 25.34 -0.15 -10.51
N GLU A 67 25.70 0.18 -11.75
CA GLU A 67 24.80 0.82 -12.72
C GLU A 67 23.58 -0.05 -13.06
N LYS A 68 23.75 -1.37 -13.17
CA LYS A 68 22.61 -2.30 -13.34
C LYS A 68 21.65 -2.25 -12.15
N LEU A 69 22.18 -2.14 -10.93
CA LEU A 69 21.39 -2.07 -9.72
C LEU A 69 20.64 -0.74 -9.60
N ASP A 70 21.30 0.38 -9.91
CA ASP A 70 20.69 1.72 -9.95
C ASP A 70 19.51 1.78 -10.95
N ASN A 71 19.71 1.26 -12.16
CA ASN A 71 18.67 1.22 -13.19
C ASN A 71 17.48 0.34 -12.81
N ALA A 72 17.74 -0.82 -12.18
CA ALA A 72 16.67 -1.69 -11.70
C ALA A 72 15.84 -1.01 -10.60
N LEU A 73 16.51 -0.30 -9.69
CA LEU A 73 15.85 0.40 -8.58
C LEU A 73 14.98 1.56 -9.07
N LYS A 74 15.47 2.36 -10.04
CA LYS A 74 14.69 3.41 -10.72
C LYS A 74 13.40 2.88 -11.34
N TYR A 75 13.49 1.79 -12.10
CA TYR A 75 12.32 1.18 -12.73
C TYR A 75 11.28 0.73 -11.70
N ILE A 76 11.72 0.10 -10.61
CA ILE A 76 10.84 -0.35 -9.53
C ILE A 76 10.15 0.85 -8.85
N ILE A 77 10.88 1.93 -8.59
CA ILE A 77 10.34 3.15 -7.98
C ILE A 77 9.35 3.85 -8.92
N GLU A 78 9.64 3.97 -10.22
CA GLU A 78 8.72 4.55 -11.21
C GLU A 78 7.39 3.79 -11.28
N LYS A 79 7.41 2.46 -11.13
CA LYS A 79 6.18 1.66 -11.07
C LYS A 79 5.39 1.85 -9.79
N LEU A 80 6.04 2.27 -8.71
CA LEU A 80 5.41 2.55 -7.43
C LEU A 80 4.89 4.00 -7.32
N LYS A 81 5.45 4.94 -8.11
CA LYS A 81 5.08 6.37 -8.19
C LYS A 81 3.77 6.68 -8.96
N ILE A 82 2.92 5.70 -9.26
CA ILE A 82 1.67 5.96 -10.01
C ILE A 82 0.58 6.60 -9.09
N HIS A 83 0.89 6.84 -7.80
CA HIS A 83 0.21 7.76 -6.88
C HIS A 83 -1.32 7.73 -6.92
N ASP A 84 -1.91 6.55 -6.98
CA ASP A 84 -3.30 6.40 -6.60
C ASP A 84 -3.43 6.55 -5.08
N THR A 85 -4.49 7.21 -4.62
CA THR A 85 -4.75 7.33 -3.17
C THR A 85 -4.89 5.94 -2.56
N PRO A 86 -4.53 5.73 -1.27
CA PRO A 86 -4.74 4.45 -0.60
C PRO A 86 -6.16 3.91 -0.81
N GLU A 87 -7.15 4.79 -0.69
CA GLU A 87 -8.57 4.49 -0.95
C GLU A 87 -8.83 4.01 -2.40
N LYS A 88 -8.24 4.66 -3.41
CA LYS A 88 -8.39 4.28 -4.82
C LYS A 88 -7.73 2.94 -5.11
N ILE A 89 -6.50 2.73 -4.62
CA ILE A 89 -5.78 1.44 -4.77
C ILE A 89 -6.57 0.32 -4.11
N CYS A 90 -7.06 0.54 -2.89
CA CYS A 90 -7.82 -0.46 -2.14
C CYS A 90 -9.21 -0.71 -2.72
N THR A 91 -9.81 0.27 -3.41
CA THR A 91 -11.04 0.11 -4.19
C THR A 91 -10.80 -0.70 -5.46
N ASP A 92 -9.71 -0.42 -6.19
CA ASP A 92 -9.35 -1.09 -7.44
C ASP A 92 -9.07 -2.60 -7.24
N ILE A 93 -8.61 -3.00 -6.05
CA ILE A 93 -8.42 -4.41 -5.65
C ILE A 93 -9.58 -4.99 -4.82
N HIS A 94 -10.69 -4.25 -4.70
CA HIS A 94 -11.94 -4.66 -4.03
C HIS A 94 -11.83 -4.91 -2.51
N PHE A 95 -10.84 -4.33 -1.83
CA PHE A 95 -10.75 -4.33 -0.37
C PHE A 95 -11.54 -3.19 0.27
N CYS A 96 -11.73 -2.09 -0.47
CA CYS A 96 -12.75 -1.09 -0.19
C CYS A 96 -13.93 -1.29 -1.15
N VAL A 97 -15.14 -1.09 -0.65
CA VAL A 97 -16.35 -1.06 -1.48
C VAL A 97 -16.92 0.34 -1.36
N VAL A 98 -17.11 0.97 -2.52
CA VAL A 98 -17.70 2.32 -2.67
C VAL A 98 -19.15 2.33 -2.20
#